data_AF-W4RPG4-F1
#
_entry.id   AF-W4RPG4-F1
#
_cell.length_a   1.000
_cell.length_b   1.000
_cell.length_c   1.000
_cell.angle_alpha   90.00
_cell.angle_beta   90.00
_cell.angle_gamma   90.00
#
_symmetry.space_group_name_H-M   'P 1'
#
loop_
_entity.id
_entity.type
_entity.pdbx_description
1 polymer ?
#
loop_
_entity_poly.entity_id
_entity_poly.type
_entity_poly.pdbx_seq_one_letter_code
_entity_poly.pdbx_strand_id
1 'polypeptide(L)'
;MGYKFQFVTLAGFHALNHSMFELARGYKERGMAAYSELQQAEFDSEQYGYTATRHQREVGTGYFDDVSMVISGGTSSTTALKGSTEEAQFTTS
;
A
#
# COMPACT_ATOMS: atom_id res chain seq x y z
N MET A 1 -14.35 37.42 -2.74
CA MET A 1 -15.06 36.18 -3.14
C MET A 1 -15.32 35.21 -1.97
N GLY A 2 -14.46 35.10 -0.94
CA GLY A 2 -14.90 34.56 0.37
C GLY A 2 -15.20 33.05 0.46
N TYR A 3 -14.89 32.24 -0.56
CA TYR A 3 -15.12 30.79 -0.54
C TYR A 3 -14.22 30.09 0.50
N LYS A 4 -14.80 29.76 1.66
CA LYS A 4 -14.11 29.13 2.81
C LYS A 4 -13.99 27.61 2.71
N PHE A 5 -14.73 26.99 1.80
CA PHE A 5 -14.65 25.56 1.52
C PHE A 5 -14.72 25.35 0.02
N GLN A 6 -13.73 24.63 -0.52
CA GLN A 6 -13.61 24.32 -1.94
C GLN A 6 -13.13 22.87 -2.05
N PHE A 7 -13.70 22.13 -2.97
CA PHE A 7 -13.40 20.72 -3.17
C PHE A 7 -13.61 20.33 -4.62
N VAL A 8 -12.92 19.29 -5.06
CA VAL A 8 -13.04 18.73 -6.40
C VAL A 8 -13.93 17.49 -6.31
N THR A 9 -15.15 17.58 -6.84
CA THR A 9 -16.18 16.54 -6.71
C THR A 9 -15.74 15.18 -7.25
N LEU A 10 -15.04 15.16 -8.39
CA LEU A 10 -14.69 13.94 -9.12
C LEU A 10 -13.21 13.54 -9.02
N ALA A 11 -12.45 14.08 -8.05
CA ALA A 11 -11.02 13.81 -7.93
C ALA A 11 -10.72 12.29 -7.83
N GLY A 12 -11.47 11.56 -7.00
CA GLY A 12 -11.29 10.11 -6.85
C GLY A 12 -11.61 9.33 -8.13
N PHE A 13 -12.66 9.73 -8.87
CA PHE A 13 -13.01 9.07 -10.13
C PHE A 13 -11.90 9.20 -11.18
N HIS A 14 -11.38 10.42 -11.36
CA HIS A 14 -10.30 10.67 -12.32
C HIS A 14 -8.99 9.99 -11.92
N ALA A 15 -8.60 10.08 -10.64
CA ALA A 15 -7.36 9.46 -10.15
C ALA A 15 -7.38 7.93 -10.31
N LEU A 16 -8.47 7.27 -9.89
CA LEU A 16 -8.60 5.82 -9.94
C LEU A 16 -8.64 5.29 -11.39
N ASN A 17 -9.46 5.89 -12.25
CA ASN A 17 -9.62 5.39 -13.62
C ASN A 17 -8.36 5.66 -14.45
N HIS A 18 -7.74 6.83 -14.31
CA HIS A 18 -6.57 7.18 -15.09
C HIS A 18 -5.35 6.34 -14.72
N SER A 19 -5.06 6.18 -13.41
CA SER A 19 -3.91 5.39 -12.96
C SER A 19 -4.01 3.93 -13.40
N MET A 20 -5.21 3.33 -13.29
CA MET A 20 -5.44 1.95 -13.72
C MET A 20 -5.39 1.79 -15.24
N PHE A 21 -5.92 2.76 -16.01
CA PHE A 21 -5.83 2.73 -17.47
C PHE A 21 -4.38 2.75 -17.95
N GLU A 22 -3.56 3.65 -17.39
CA GLU A 22 -2.13 3.74 -17.73
C GLU A 22 -1.37 2.48 -17.33
N LEU A 23 -1.62 1.93 -16.13
CA LEU A 23 -1.03 0.65 -15.71
C LEU A 23 -1.42 -0.49 -16.66
N ALA A 24 -2.70 -0.63 -17.00
CA ALA A 24 -3.17 -1.70 -17.89
C ALA A 24 -2.60 -1.58 -19.31
N ARG A 25 -2.50 -0.35 -19.83
CA ARG A 25 -1.87 -0.06 -21.12
C ARG A 25 -0.40 -0.43 -21.12
N GLY A 26 0.36 0.02 -20.11
CA GLY A 26 1.77 -0.33 -19.95
C GLY A 26 1.99 -1.83 -19.75
N TYR A 27 1.15 -2.49 -18.96
CA TYR A 27 1.23 -3.92 -18.71
C TYR A 27 0.96 -4.76 -19.96
N LYS A 28 0.00 -4.35 -20.81
CA LYS A 28 -0.24 -4.98 -22.12
C LYS A 28 1.00 -4.95 -23.02
N GLU A 29 1.78 -3.87 -22.97
CA GLU A 29 2.94 -3.65 -23.84
C GLU A 29 4.24 -4.26 -23.28
N ARG A 30 4.46 -4.16 -21.97
CA ARG A 30 5.75 -4.44 -21.31
C ARG A 30 5.67 -5.39 -20.12
N GLY A 31 4.48 -5.93 -19.82
CA GLY A 31 4.25 -6.86 -18.73
C GLY A 31 4.73 -6.32 -17.38
N MET A 32 5.47 -7.15 -16.65
CA MET A 32 5.94 -6.83 -15.29
C MET A 32 6.81 -5.58 -15.20
N ALA A 33 7.45 -5.14 -16.28
CA ALA A 33 8.23 -3.89 -16.25
C ALA A 33 7.36 -2.67 -15.90
N ALA A 34 6.12 -2.62 -16.41
CA ALA A 34 5.18 -1.54 -16.09
C ALA A 34 4.74 -1.56 -14.62
N TYR A 35 4.59 -2.76 -14.04
CA TYR A 35 4.27 -2.90 -12.62
C TYR A 35 5.46 -2.56 -11.72
N SER A 36 6.67 -2.95 -12.12
CA SER A 36 7.90 -2.62 -11.38
C SER A 36 8.15 -1.11 -11.33
N GLU A 37 7.79 -0.37 -12.38
CA GLU A 37 7.85 1.10 -12.38
C GLU A 37 6.88 1.71 -11.37
N LEU A 38 5.64 1.18 -11.28
CA LEU A 38 4.69 1.59 -10.25
C LEU A 38 5.26 1.32 -8.86
N GLN A 39 5.78 0.11 -8.61
CA GLN A 39 6.36 -0.25 -7.32
C GLN A 39 7.56 0.64 -6.95
N GLN A 40 8.43 0.98 -7.91
CA GLN A 40 9.54 1.89 -7.67
C GLN A 40 9.05 3.31 -7.33
N ALA A 41 8.02 3.79 -8.03
CA ALA A 41 7.43 5.09 -7.72
C ALA A 41 6.79 5.12 -6.32
N GLU A 42 6.25 3.99 -5.84
CA GLU A 42 5.77 3.85 -4.47
C GLU A 42 6.91 3.93 -3.45
N PHE A 43 8.05 3.26 -3.68
CA PHE A 43 9.25 3.38 -2.84
C PHE A 43 9.79 4.81 -2.83
N ASP A 44 9.87 5.45 -3.99
CA ASP A 44 10.35 6.83 -4.13
C ASP A 44 9.42 7.82 -3.40
N SER A 45 8.16 7.45 -3.18
CA SER A 45 7.17 8.24 -2.45
C SER A 45 7.28 8.11 -0.92
N GLU A 46 7.98 7.09 -0.41
CA GLU A 46 8.15 6.88 1.04
C GLU A 46 8.82 8.07 1.73
N GLN A 47 9.74 8.75 1.03
CA GLN A 47 10.41 9.97 1.54
C GLN A 47 9.41 11.11 1.83
N TYR A 48 8.22 11.07 1.23
CA TYR A 48 7.13 12.04 1.44
C TYR A 48 6.05 11.53 2.39
N GLY A 49 6.26 10.37 3.03
CA GLY A 49 5.35 9.78 4.01
C GLY A 49 4.34 8.79 3.42
N TYR A 50 4.51 8.31 2.19
CA TYR A 50 3.73 7.18 1.67
C TYR A 50 4.13 5.88 2.38
N THR A 51 3.17 5.04 2.75
CA THR A 51 3.43 3.82 3.55
C THR A 51 2.86 2.54 2.94
N ALA A 52 2.03 2.64 1.89
CA ALA A 52 1.27 1.51 1.37
C ALA A 52 2.11 0.55 0.49
N THR A 53 3.39 0.84 0.24
CA THR A 53 4.37 -0.16 -0.25
C THR A 53 4.36 -1.42 0.62
N ARG A 54 4.26 -1.24 1.94
CA ARG A 54 4.08 -2.29 2.96
C ARG A 54 2.58 -2.52 3.19
N HIS A 55 1.94 -3.11 2.19
CA HIS A 55 0.49 -3.25 2.15
C HIS A 55 -0.08 -4.18 3.24
N GLN A 56 0.66 -5.17 3.75
CA GLN A 56 0.21 -6.00 4.88
C GLN A 56 0.06 -5.16 6.15
N ARG A 57 1.09 -4.36 6.48
CA ARG A 57 1.00 -3.38 7.56
C ARG A 57 -0.13 -2.37 7.33
N GLU A 58 -0.25 -1.84 6.12
CA GLU A 58 -1.22 -0.77 5.80
C GLU A 58 -2.67 -1.21 6.03
N VAL A 59 -3.00 -2.47 5.73
CA VAL A 59 -4.34 -3.04 5.97
C VAL A 59 -4.54 -3.59 7.39
N GLY A 60 -3.55 -3.40 8.27
CA GLY A 60 -3.66 -3.69 9.70
C GLY A 60 -3.28 -5.11 10.11
N THR A 61 -2.51 -5.85 9.31
CA THR A 61 -2.08 -7.22 9.70
C THR A 61 -1.41 -7.24 11.08
N GLY A 62 -0.54 -6.26 11.38
CA GLY A 62 0.10 -6.16 12.70
C GLY A 62 -0.87 -5.87 13.84
N TYR A 63 -1.91 -5.07 13.59
CA TYR A 63 -2.96 -4.82 14.57
C TYR A 63 -3.72 -6.11 14.91
N PHE A 64 -4.05 -6.93 13.90
CA PHE A 64 -4.74 -8.20 14.15
C PHE A 64 -3.82 -9.28 14.76
N ASP A 65 -2.51 -9.22 14.52
CA ASP A 65 -1.54 -10.03 15.25
C ASP A 65 -1.50 -9.65 16.73
N ASP A 66 -1.48 -8.37 17.07
CA ASP A 66 -1.54 -7.89 18.47
C ASP A 66 -2.83 -8.35 19.16
N VAL A 67 -3.98 -8.23 18.49
CA VAL A 67 -5.26 -8.76 18.99
C VAL A 67 -5.17 -10.27 19.26
N SER A 68 -4.59 -11.04 18.33
CA SER A 68 -4.42 -12.49 18.48
C SER A 68 -3.49 -12.85 19.63
N MET A 69 -2.42 -12.08 19.83
CA MET A 69 -1.49 -12.25 20.94
C MET A 69 -2.16 -11.93 22.28
N VAL A 70 -2.94 -10.85 22.37
CA VAL A 70 -3.69 -10.51 23.59
C VAL A 70 -4.70 -11.61 23.94
N ILE A 71 -5.48 -12.08 22.97
CA ILE A 71 -6.51 -13.13 23.18
C ILE A 71 -5.86 -14.44 23.65
N SER A 72 -4.71 -14.81 23.08
CA SER A 72 -4.00 -16.04 23.40
C SER A 72 -3.11 -15.95 24.64
N GLY A 73 -3.06 -14.81 25.34
CA GLY A 73 -2.10 -14.61 26.42
C GLY A 73 -0.64 -14.69 25.97
N GLY A 74 -0.37 -14.34 24.71
CA GLY A 74 0.97 -14.31 24.12
C GLY A 74 1.45 -15.65 23.55
N THR A 75 0.55 -16.61 23.32
CA THR A 75 0.93 -17.99 22.94
C THR A 75 0.52 -18.40 21.53
N SER A 76 -0.08 -17.48 20.75
CA SER A 76 -0.47 -17.74 19.36
C SER A 76 0.74 -18.16 18.51
N SER A 77 0.60 -19.25 17.76
CA SER A 77 1.61 -19.75 16.82
C SER A 77 1.29 -19.41 15.36
N THR A 78 0.19 -18.68 15.11
CA THR A 78 -0.35 -18.42 13.77
C THR A 78 -0.51 -16.92 13.49
N THR A 79 0.34 -16.06 14.06
CA THR A 79 0.44 -14.65 13.68
C THR A 79 0.97 -14.52 12.24
N ALA A 80 0.56 -13.47 11.53
CA ALA A 80 0.73 -13.34 10.09
C ALA A 80 1.95 -12.53 9.64
N LEU A 81 2.37 -11.49 10.37
CA LEU A 81 3.48 -10.64 9.93
C LEU A 81 4.84 -11.34 10.04
N LYS A 82 5.07 -12.07 11.14
CA LYS A 82 6.33 -12.77 11.37
C LYS A 82 6.50 -13.88 10.33
N GLY A 83 7.60 -13.82 9.58
CA GLY A 83 7.89 -14.75 8.48
C GLY A 83 7.21 -14.41 7.16
N SER A 84 6.55 -13.25 7.05
CA SER A 84 5.95 -12.78 5.80
C SER A 84 7.02 -12.31 4.80
N THR A 85 6.69 -12.29 3.51
CA THR A 85 7.55 -11.68 2.48
C THR A 85 7.74 -10.18 2.69
N GLU A 86 6.75 -9.50 3.28
CA GLU A 86 6.86 -8.08 3.64
C GLU A 86 7.97 -7.87 4.68
N GLU A 87 8.00 -8.66 5.77
CA GLU A 87 9.07 -8.59 6.77
C GLU A 87 10.45 -8.88 6.15
N ALA A 88 10.53 -9.85 5.24
CA ALA A 88 11.80 -10.31 4.67
C ALA A 88 12.35 -9.40 3.55
N GLN A 89 11.50 -8.76 2.75
CA GLN A 89 11.90 -8.10 1.50
C GLN A 89 11.69 -6.60 1.50
N PHE A 90 10.86 -6.06 2.40
CA PHE A 90 10.54 -4.63 2.48
C PHE A 90 11.20 -4.01 3.71
N THR A 91 12.52 -4.20 3.83
CA THR A 91 13.34 -3.59 4.89
C THR A 91 13.73 -2.16 4.52
N THR A 92 13.84 -1.28 5.53
CA THR A 92 14.24 0.11 5.32
C THR A 92 15.69 0.14 4.78
N SER A 93 15.92 0.80 3.65
CA SER A 93 17.28 1.12 3.16
C SER A 93 17.89 2.28 3.94
#